data_AF-W6N9J8-F1
#
_entry.id   AF-W6N9J8-F1
#
_cell.length_a   1.000
_cell.length_b   1.000
_cell.length_c   1.000
_cell.angle_alpha   90.00
_cell.angle_beta   90.00
_cell.angle_gamma   90.00
#
_symmetry.space_group_name_H-M   'P 1'
#
loop_
_entity.id
_entity.type
_entity.pdbx_description
1 polymer ?
#
loop_
_entity_poly.entity_id
_entity_poly.type
_entity_poly.pdbx_seq_one_letter_code
_entity_poly.pdbx_strand_id
1 'polypeptide(L)'
;MDVCPIPLPPRTTTVPTATLSSIQRIPASTTSGVEKTGAHFTRKLQVVIVIDQKVQKNLRVREMALKDVQNVADTLNVNLTQIDFDRLDFGEANALDTFYNADVALVDVTVQQQQPSLCYHIGVRESMNQSYNILMTYIAPDSEYHIIDALKKTHAHLPMIVYMKFPESNTLQSYDRNMNPSKRDVDDESKFKSPNKVTFKSRLKASLKSVQIEASAHSREKFLSDLRKAREITDVNETNDFLDKMRCRLDNPDVLSVDTVHQLMISYRDNQNYNGMISLVEDLSRIEDCTLIDTQVIRYQYAFALARRNKEGDRERSLATVLNIIESTADKEALSPDVICLA
;
A
#
# COMPACT_ATOMS: atom_id res chain seq x y z
N MET A 1 -23.53 23.00 -48.66
CA MET A 1 -23.70 21.60 -48.24
C MET A 1 -24.13 21.65 -46.80
N ASP A 2 -25.42 21.44 -46.60
CA ASP A 2 -26.12 21.48 -45.31
C ASP A 2 -25.61 20.37 -44.38
N VAL A 3 -25.28 20.75 -43.15
CA VAL A 3 -24.92 19.81 -42.08
C VAL A 3 -26.20 19.50 -41.30
N CYS A 4 -26.77 18.31 -41.52
CA CYS A 4 -27.87 17.79 -40.70
C CYS A 4 -27.39 17.49 -39.26
N PRO A 5 -28.13 17.89 -38.21
CA PRO A 5 -27.83 17.45 -36.85
C PRO A 5 -28.47 16.09 -36.53
N ILE A 6 -27.67 15.22 -35.90
CA ILE A 6 -28.03 13.87 -35.43
C ILE A 6 -28.92 13.97 -34.16
N PRO A 7 -29.98 13.16 -33.99
CA PRO A 7 -30.89 13.25 -32.83
C PRO A 7 -30.33 12.51 -31.60
N LEU A 8 -30.53 13.11 -30.41
CA LEU A 8 -30.25 12.48 -29.10
C LEU A 8 -31.40 11.53 -28.69
N PRO A 9 -31.11 10.42 -27.97
CA PRO A 9 -32.11 9.46 -27.52
C PRO A 9 -32.92 9.95 -26.28
N PRO A 10 -34.16 9.46 -26.07
CA PRO A 10 -35.06 9.95 -25.03
C PRO A 10 -34.73 9.39 -23.63
N ARG A 11 -34.91 10.23 -22.60
CA ARG A 11 -34.86 9.84 -21.18
C ARG A 11 -36.06 8.98 -20.81
N THR A 12 -35.84 7.74 -20.45
CA THR A 12 -36.84 6.88 -19.79
C THR A 12 -36.61 6.83 -18.28
N THR A 13 -37.55 7.42 -17.54
CA THR A 13 -37.71 7.30 -16.08
C THR A 13 -38.52 6.06 -15.74
N THR A 14 -37.92 5.05 -15.12
CA THR A 14 -38.65 4.02 -14.36
C THR A 14 -37.79 3.51 -13.20
N VAL A 15 -38.30 3.71 -11.99
CA VAL A 15 -37.80 3.14 -10.73
C VAL A 15 -38.45 1.76 -10.55
N PRO A 16 -37.69 0.70 -10.20
CA PRO A 16 -38.26 -0.51 -9.63
C PRO A 16 -37.93 -0.65 -8.14
N THR A 17 -38.99 -0.81 -7.35
CA THR A 17 -39.06 -1.14 -5.92
C THR A 17 -38.41 -2.50 -5.65
N ALA A 18 -37.43 -2.55 -4.73
CA ALA A 18 -36.85 -3.80 -4.24
C ALA A 18 -37.49 -4.21 -2.91
N THR A 19 -38.09 -5.40 -2.92
CA THR A 19 -38.69 -6.10 -1.77
C THR A 19 -37.64 -6.69 -0.83
N LEU A 20 -37.84 -6.49 0.47
CA LEU A 20 -37.05 -7.07 1.57
C LEU A 20 -37.22 -8.60 1.65
N SER A 21 -36.11 -9.33 1.64
CA SER A 21 -36.06 -10.76 1.97
C SER A 21 -35.05 -11.04 3.10
N SER A 22 -35.63 -11.35 4.26
CA SER A 22 -35.22 -12.17 5.40
C SER A 22 -33.78 -12.72 5.46
N ILE A 23 -33.03 -12.29 6.48
CA ILE A 23 -31.74 -12.83 6.92
C ILE A 23 -31.95 -14.16 7.68
N GLN A 24 -31.30 -15.22 7.22
CA GLN A 24 -31.25 -16.52 7.90
C GLN A 24 -29.85 -16.72 8.51
N ARG A 25 -29.77 -16.82 9.85
CA ARG A 25 -28.55 -17.09 10.64
C ARG A 25 -28.16 -18.56 10.58
N ILE A 26 -26.87 -18.85 10.48
CA ILE A 26 -26.25 -20.16 10.76
C ILE A 26 -24.93 -19.93 11.54
N PRO A 27 -24.53 -20.81 12.49
CA PRO A 27 -23.85 -20.41 13.72
C PRO A 27 -22.31 -20.54 13.69
N ALA A 28 -21.72 -19.99 14.77
CA ALA A 28 -20.30 -19.89 15.07
C ALA A 28 -19.55 -21.24 15.10
N SER A 29 -18.32 -21.22 14.56
CA SER A 29 -17.31 -22.26 14.76
C SER A 29 -16.14 -21.72 15.60
N THR A 30 -15.75 -22.57 16.54
CA THR A 30 -14.76 -22.43 17.61
C THR A 30 -13.35 -22.02 17.20
N THR A 31 -12.74 -21.27 18.12
CA THR A 31 -11.41 -20.67 18.14
C THR A 31 -10.25 -21.69 18.17
N SER A 32 -9.18 -21.40 17.43
CA SER A 32 -7.81 -21.84 17.75
C SER A 32 -6.84 -20.68 17.48
N GLY A 33 -5.99 -20.40 18.47
CA GLY A 33 -5.19 -19.18 18.59
C GLY A 33 -4.28 -18.88 17.41
N VAL A 34 -4.31 -17.60 17.02
CA VAL A 34 -3.31 -16.96 16.19
C VAL A 34 -2.88 -15.71 16.95
N GLU A 35 -1.57 -15.60 17.21
CA GLU A 35 -0.94 -14.38 17.70
C GLU A 35 -1.36 -13.22 16.79
N LYS A 36 -2.16 -12.29 17.32
CA LYS A 36 -2.62 -11.11 16.62
C LYS A 36 -1.43 -10.18 16.39
N THR A 37 -0.66 -10.43 15.35
CA THR A 37 0.09 -9.34 14.70
C THR A 37 -0.96 -8.36 14.17
N GLY A 38 -0.91 -7.13 14.69
CA GLY A 38 -1.94 -6.10 14.46
C GLY A 38 -2.30 -5.98 12.99
N ALA A 39 -3.60 -5.97 12.69
CA ALA A 39 -4.07 -5.80 11.33
C ALA A 39 -3.58 -4.44 10.81
N HIS A 40 -2.66 -4.47 9.85
CA HIS A 40 -2.24 -3.26 9.14
C HIS A 40 -3.36 -2.88 8.17
N PHE A 41 -4.12 -1.85 8.53
CA PHE A 41 -5.06 -1.15 7.63
C PHE A 41 -4.25 -0.47 6.52
N THR A 42 -3.81 -1.24 5.52
CA THR A 42 -3.17 -0.68 4.32
C THR A 42 -4.07 -0.97 3.15
N ARG A 43 -4.35 0.05 2.34
CA ARG A 43 -5.13 -0.16 1.12
C ARG A 43 -4.33 -1.08 0.19
N LYS A 44 -5.03 -1.86 -0.63
CA LYS A 44 -4.35 -2.67 -1.64
C LYS A 44 -3.69 -1.75 -2.66
N LEU A 45 -2.38 -1.94 -2.85
CA LEU A 45 -1.61 -1.24 -3.88
C LEU A 45 -2.19 -1.58 -5.27
N GLN A 46 -2.41 -0.57 -6.11
CA GLN A 46 -2.82 -0.73 -7.50
C GLN A 46 -1.57 -0.85 -8.37
N VAL A 47 -1.29 -2.06 -8.83
CA VAL A 47 -0.12 -2.36 -9.65
C VAL A 47 -0.59 -2.61 -11.07
N VAL A 48 -0.01 -1.92 -12.04
CA VAL A 48 -0.20 -2.20 -13.46
C VAL A 48 1.02 -2.91 -14.01
N ILE A 49 0.82 -3.90 -14.89
CA ILE A 49 1.90 -4.53 -15.64
C ILE A 49 1.66 -4.41 -17.14
N VAL A 50 2.69 -3.95 -17.85
CA VAL A 50 2.77 -3.98 -19.31
C VAL A 50 3.87 -4.96 -19.69
N ILE A 51 3.47 -6.14 -20.15
CA ILE A 51 4.37 -7.18 -20.64
C ILE A 51 3.76 -7.82 -21.88
N ASP A 52 4.49 -7.76 -22.99
CA ASP A 52 3.99 -8.29 -24.25
C ASP A 52 3.94 -9.83 -24.23
N GLN A 53 2.87 -10.40 -24.75
CA GLN A 53 2.66 -11.85 -24.89
C GLN A 53 2.45 -12.27 -26.36
N LYS A 54 2.78 -11.39 -27.32
CA LYS A 54 2.50 -11.59 -28.75
C LYS A 54 3.79 -11.87 -29.54
N VAL A 55 4.88 -11.18 -29.22
CA VAL A 55 6.17 -11.36 -29.88
C VAL A 55 6.77 -12.73 -29.55
N GLN A 56 7.06 -13.54 -30.57
CA GLN A 56 7.51 -14.93 -30.35
C GLN A 56 8.89 -15.04 -29.70
N LYS A 57 9.78 -14.07 -29.96
CA LYS A 57 11.12 -14.03 -29.36
C LYS A 57 11.01 -13.95 -27.84
N ASN A 58 11.59 -14.94 -27.14
CA ASN A 58 11.60 -15.06 -25.68
C ASN A 58 10.22 -15.12 -25.01
N LEU A 59 9.15 -15.45 -25.76
CA LEU A 59 7.77 -15.45 -25.26
C LEU A 59 7.59 -16.27 -23.97
N ARG A 60 8.06 -17.53 -23.98
CA ARG A 60 7.94 -18.43 -22.83
C ARG A 60 8.53 -17.86 -21.54
N VAL A 61 9.62 -17.09 -21.65
CA VAL A 61 10.27 -16.52 -20.46
C VAL A 61 9.46 -15.34 -19.91
N ARG A 62 8.85 -14.54 -20.80
CA ARG A 62 7.95 -13.46 -20.41
C ARG A 62 6.66 -13.98 -19.77
N GLU A 63 6.11 -15.08 -20.28
CA GLU A 63 4.99 -15.78 -19.63
C GLU A 63 5.35 -16.28 -18.23
N MET A 64 6.55 -16.82 -18.04
CA MET A 64 7.05 -17.20 -16.71
C MET A 64 7.18 -15.98 -15.79
N ALA A 65 7.66 -14.84 -16.31
CA ALA A 65 7.82 -13.61 -15.54
C ALA A 65 6.45 -13.05 -15.11
N LEU A 66 5.49 -12.99 -16.02
CA LEU A 66 4.11 -12.59 -15.70
C LEU A 66 3.48 -13.50 -14.65
N LYS A 67 3.69 -14.83 -14.74
CA LYS A 67 3.22 -15.77 -13.72
C LYS A 67 3.86 -15.50 -12.36
N ASP A 68 5.16 -15.20 -12.31
CA ASP A 68 5.84 -14.83 -11.07
C ASP A 68 5.31 -13.49 -10.51
N VAL A 69 5.01 -12.51 -11.37
CA VAL A 69 4.39 -11.24 -10.97
C VAL A 69 3.01 -11.49 -10.34
N GLN A 70 2.16 -12.30 -10.98
CA GLN A 70 0.85 -12.66 -10.42
C GLN A 70 0.99 -13.34 -9.05
N ASN A 71 1.91 -14.31 -8.93
CA ASN A 71 2.16 -14.99 -7.66
C ASN A 71 2.62 -14.01 -6.55
N VAL A 72 3.44 -13.01 -6.88
CA VAL A 72 3.84 -11.96 -5.92
C VAL A 72 2.64 -11.08 -5.57
N ALA A 73 1.82 -10.72 -6.55
CA ALA A 73 0.65 -9.89 -6.35
C ALA A 73 -0.33 -10.53 -5.36
N ASP A 74 -0.63 -11.81 -5.55
CA ASP A 74 -1.50 -12.59 -4.66
C ASP A 74 -0.91 -12.68 -3.25
N THR A 75 0.41 -12.91 -3.14
CA THR A 75 1.11 -13.02 -1.85
C THR A 75 1.12 -11.69 -1.07
N LEU A 76 1.17 -10.56 -1.77
CA LEU A 76 1.16 -9.22 -1.17
C LEU A 76 -0.25 -8.63 -1.06
N ASN A 77 -1.28 -9.35 -1.53
CA ASN A 77 -2.66 -8.87 -1.58
C ASN A 77 -2.78 -7.51 -2.30
N VAL A 78 -2.06 -7.34 -3.41
CA VAL A 78 -2.12 -6.13 -4.26
C VAL A 78 -3.03 -6.39 -5.46
N ASN A 79 -3.63 -5.32 -5.98
CA ASN A 79 -4.49 -5.40 -7.16
C ASN A 79 -3.62 -5.27 -8.41
N LEU A 80 -3.39 -6.39 -9.10
CA LEU A 80 -2.62 -6.42 -10.35
C LEU A 80 -3.54 -6.32 -11.56
N THR A 81 -3.28 -5.34 -12.43
CA THR A 81 -3.96 -5.21 -13.72
C THR A 81 -2.95 -5.32 -14.85
N GLN A 82 -3.18 -6.23 -15.78
CA GLN A 82 -2.37 -6.33 -16.99
C GLN A 82 -2.94 -5.43 -18.10
N ILE A 83 -2.07 -4.69 -18.77
CA ILE A 83 -2.41 -3.89 -19.94
C ILE A 83 -1.62 -4.39 -21.14
N ASP A 84 -2.32 -4.61 -22.24
CA ASP A 84 -1.69 -4.92 -23.53
C ASP A 84 -0.96 -3.70 -24.07
N PHE A 85 0.28 -3.91 -24.53
CA PHE A 85 1.10 -2.86 -25.15
C PHE A 85 0.33 -2.09 -26.22
N ASP A 86 -0.32 -2.79 -27.16
CA ASP A 86 -1.06 -2.15 -28.26
C ASP A 86 -2.14 -1.18 -27.75
N ARG A 87 -2.87 -1.55 -26.69
CA ARG A 87 -3.93 -0.70 -26.13
C ARG A 87 -3.36 0.59 -25.53
N LEU A 88 -2.20 0.49 -24.90
CA LEU A 88 -1.49 1.64 -24.35
C LEU A 88 -0.91 2.51 -25.48
N ASP A 89 -0.27 1.89 -26.47
CA ASP A 89 0.38 2.55 -27.62
C ASP A 89 -0.63 3.26 -28.53
N PHE A 90 -1.80 2.66 -28.76
CA PHE A 90 -2.90 3.30 -29.49
C PHE A 90 -3.59 4.42 -28.70
N GLY A 91 -3.28 4.58 -27.41
CA GLY A 91 -3.89 5.59 -26.55
C GLY A 91 -5.35 5.29 -26.19
N GLU A 92 -5.71 4.02 -26.00
CA GLU A 92 -7.06 3.67 -25.54
C GLU A 92 -7.32 4.29 -24.16
N ALA A 93 -8.42 5.06 -24.03
CA ALA A 93 -8.72 5.84 -22.84
C ALA A 93 -8.67 5.03 -21.53
N ASN A 94 -9.26 3.84 -21.51
CA ASN A 94 -9.26 2.97 -20.32
C ASN A 94 -7.86 2.45 -19.96
N ALA A 95 -7.03 2.14 -20.97
CA ALA A 95 -5.66 1.68 -20.76
C ALA A 95 -4.79 2.83 -20.23
N LEU A 96 -4.92 4.03 -20.79
CA LEU A 96 -4.22 5.22 -20.30
C LEU A 96 -4.64 5.59 -18.88
N ASP A 97 -5.94 5.60 -18.60
CA ASP A 97 -6.47 5.90 -17.26
C ASP A 97 -5.94 4.91 -16.22
N THR A 98 -6.00 3.60 -16.52
CA THR A 98 -5.48 2.56 -15.63
C THR A 98 -3.96 2.69 -15.45
N PHE A 99 -3.22 2.94 -16.53
CA PHE A 99 -1.76 3.02 -16.47
C PHE A 99 -1.29 4.27 -15.71
N TYR A 100 -1.87 5.44 -15.99
CA TYR A 100 -1.46 6.71 -15.38
C TYR A 100 -1.89 6.82 -13.92
N ASN A 101 -3.02 6.24 -13.52
CA ASN A 101 -3.53 6.33 -12.15
C ASN A 101 -3.11 5.16 -11.24
N ALA A 102 -2.42 4.14 -11.75
CA ALA A 102 -1.89 3.07 -10.90
C ALA A 102 -0.94 3.64 -9.83
N ASP A 103 -0.72 2.92 -8.72
CA ASP A 103 0.31 3.28 -7.76
C ASP A 103 1.69 2.89 -8.27
N VAL A 104 1.81 1.71 -8.90
CA VAL A 104 3.08 1.18 -9.44
C VAL A 104 2.89 0.70 -10.86
N ALA A 105 3.78 1.11 -11.77
CA ALA A 105 3.88 0.54 -13.11
C ALA A 105 5.07 -0.42 -13.23
N LEU A 106 4.79 -1.69 -13.53
CA LEU A 106 5.77 -2.69 -13.94
C LEU A 106 5.82 -2.73 -15.47
N VAL A 107 6.96 -2.39 -16.07
CA VAL A 107 7.07 -2.28 -17.53
C VAL A 107 8.18 -3.18 -18.03
N ASP A 108 7.81 -4.21 -18.81
CA ASP A 108 8.78 -5.09 -19.45
C ASP A 108 9.27 -4.48 -20.77
N VAL A 109 10.57 -4.15 -20.81
CA VAL A 109 11.25 -3.53 -21.96
C VAL A 109 12.08 -4.55 -22.75
N THR A 110 11.75 -5.84 -22.66
CA THR A 110 12.48 -6.89 -23.40
C THR A 110 12.32 -6.73 -24.91
N VAL A 111 11.17 -6.25 -25.39
CA VAL A 111 10.91 -6.01 -26.81
C VAL A 111 11.42 -4.63 -27.19
N GLN A 112 12.55 -4.58 -27.91
CA GLN A 112 13.22 -3.33 -28.27
C GLN A 112 12.33 -2.36 -29.05
N GLN A 113 11.47 -2.87 -29.94
CA GLN A 113 10.55 -2.06 -30.75
C GLN A 113 9.52 -1.29 -29.89
N GLN A 114 9.20 -1.79 -28.69
CA GLN A 114 8.22 -1.20 -27.79
C GLN A 114 8.83 -0.15 -26.86
N GLN A 115 10.16 -0.14 -26.70
CA GLN A 115 10.85 0.71 -25.72
C GLN A 115 10.57 2.21 -25.88
N PRO A 116 10.59 2.83 -27.08
CA PRO A 116 10.36 4.27 -27.20
C PRO A 116 8.98 4.70 -26.70
N SER A 117 7.93 3.93 -27.03
CA SER A 117 6.56 4.18 -26.61
C SER A 117 6.38 3.96 -25.10
N LEU A 118 6.90 2.85 -24.57
CA LEU A 118 6.88 2.58 -23.13
C LEU A 118 7.58 3.67 -22.32
N CYS A 119 8.75 4.12 -22.78
CA CYS A 119 9.49 5.21 -22.15
C CYS A 119 8.74 6.54 -22.20
N TYR A 120 8.01 6.83 -23.29
CA TYR A 120 7.14 7.99 -23.36
C TYR A 120 6.06 7.95 -22.28
N HIS A 121 5.33 6.84 -22.16
CA HIS A 121 4.27 6.70 -21.16
C HIS A 121 4.80 6.77 -19.71
N ILE A 122 5.98 6.22 -19.44
CA ILE A 122 6.65 6.37 -18.14
C ILE A 122 6.94 7.85 -17.86
N GLY A 123 7.50 8.58 -18.84
CA GLY A 123 7.77 10.01 -18.68
C GLY A 123 6.50 10.84 -18.40
N VAL A 124 5.38 10.49 -19.04
CA VAL A 124 4.07 11.11 -18.74
C VAL A 124 3.66 10.83 -17.29
N ARG A 125 3.78 9.59 -16.79
CA ARG A 125 3.51 9.27 -15.37
C ARG A 125 4.37 10.10 -14.43
N GLU A 126 5.68 10.18 -14.67
CA GLU A 126 6.59 10.95 -13.83
C GLU A 126 6.21 12.44 -13.79
N SER A 127 5.80 13.01 -14.92
CA SER A 127 5.33 14.40 -15.00
C SER A 127 4.06 14.67 -14.17
N MET A 128 3.26 13.63 -13.89
CA MET A 128 2.07 13.66 -13.04
C MET A 128 2.36 13.23 -11.59
N ASN A 129 3.63 13.25 -11.17
CA ASN A 129 4.08 12.79 -9.86
C ASN A 129 3.82 11.31 -9.56
N GLN A 130 3.60 10.49 -10.59
CA GLN A 130 3.46 9.04 -10.48
C GLN A 130 4.84 8.39 -10.70
N SER A 131 5.68 8.47 -9.68
CA SER A 131 7.13 8.17 -9.77
C SER A 131 7.48 6.70 -9.57
N TYR A 132 6.58 5.87 -9.04
CA TYR A 132 6.87 4.44 -8.85
C TYR A 132 6.71 3.67 -10.18
N ASN A 133 7.78 3.67 -10.96
CA ASN A 133 7.91 2.93 -12.22
C ASN A 133 9.08 1.94 -12.08
N ILE A 134 8.84 0.65 -12.32
CA ILE A 134 9.86 -0.41 -12.25
C ILE A 134 10.02 -1.01 -13.64
N LEU A 135 11.23 -0.93 -14.17
CA LEU A 135 11.58 -1.56 -15.43
C LEU A 135 11.92 -3.04 -15.22
N MET A 136 11.47 -3.88 -16.13
CA MET A 136 11.81 -5.30 -16.19
C MET A 136 12.44 -5.61 -17.54
N THR A 137 13.47 -6.45 -17.57
CA THR A 137 14.06 -6.86 -18.85
C THR A 137 14.68 -8.25 -18.76
N TYR A 138 14.45 -9.06 -19.79
CA TYR A 138 15.04 -10.38 -19.91
C TYR A 138 16.45 -10.32 -20.51
N ILE A 139 17.40 -11.01 -19.88
CA ILE A 139 18.71 -11.32 -20.46
C ILE A 139 18.80 -12.80 -20.86
N ALA A 140 19.05 -13.06 -22.14
CA ALA A 140 19.38 -14.40 -22.60
C ALA A 140 20.82 -14.78 -22.19
N PRO A 141 21.10 -16.06 -21.88
CA PRO A 141 22.40 -16.51 -21.39
C PRO A 141 23.59 -16.08 -22.26
N ASP A 142 23.39 -16.06 -23.58
CA ASP A 142 24.42 -15.73 -24.58
C ASP A 142 24.34 -14.28 -25.08
N SER A 143 23.53 -13.43 -24.45
CA SER A 143 23.39 -12.03 -24.86
C SER A 143 24.59 -11.20 -24.45
N GLU A 144 25.00 -10.28 -25.32
CA GLU A 144 26.05 -9.32 -24.99
C GLU A 144 25.55 -8.32 -23.93
N TYR A 145 26.23 -8.30 -22.79
CA TYR A 145 25.87 -7.51 -21.61
C TYR A 145 25.86 -5.99 -21.83
N HIS A 146 26.46 -5.50 -22.92
CA HIS A 146 26.58 -4.07 -23.21
C HIS A 146 25.22 -3.40 -23.45
N ILE A 147 24.22 -4.13 -23.98
CA ILE A 147 22.87 -3.59 -24.22
C ILE A 147 22.17 -3.27 -22.91
N ILE A 148 22.33 -4.12 -21.90
CA ILE A 148 21.72 -3.92 -20.58
C ILE A 148 22.43 -2.80 -19.83
N ASP A 149 23.75 -2.69 -19.98
CA ASP A 149 24.47 -1.55 -19.43
C ASP A 149 24.00 -0.23 -20.04
N ALA A 150 23.73 -0.21 -21.35
CA ALA A 150 23.15 0.95 -22.00
C ALA A 150 21.76 1.27 -21.44
N LEU A 151 20.86 0.27 -21.33
CA LEU A 151 19.52 0.46 -20.74
C LEU A 151 19.58 0.96 -19.30
N LYS A 152 20.45 0.37 -18.47
CA LYS A 152 20.67 0.80 -17.08
C LYS A 152 21.20 2.23 -16.98
N LYS A 153 22.07 2.64 -17.89
CA LYS A 153 22.59 4.02 -17.95
C LYS A 153 21.51 4.99 -18.40
N THR A 154 20.75 4.66 -19.44
CA THR A 154 19.68 5.52 -19.97
C THR A 154 18.54 5.71 -18.95
N HIS A 155 18.22 4.68 -18.17
CA HIS A 155 17.14 4.71 -17.18
C HIS A 155 17.66 4.63 -15.74
N ALA A 156 18.81 5.24 -15.45
CA ALA A 156 19.46 5.15 -14.14
C ALA A 156 18.62 5.70 -12.97
N HIS A 157 17.63 6.54 -13.27
CA HIS A 157 16.67 7.09 -12.30
C HIS A 157 15.57 6.09 -11.91
N LEU A 158 15.37 5.01 -12.70
CA LEU A 158 14.34 4.00 -12.46
C LEU A 158 14.94 2.72 -11.88
N PRO A 159 14.28 2.11 -10.88
CA PRO A 159 14.61 0.75 -10.47
C PRO A 159 14.40 -0.22 -11.64
N MET A 160 15.41 -1.07 -11.89
CA MET A 160 15.37 -2.06 -12.97
C MET A 160 15.65 -3.46 -12.44
N ILE A 161 14.73 -4.38 -12.70
CA ILE A 161 14.87 -5.81 -12.42
C ILE A 161 15.24 -6.53 -13.73
N VAL A 162 16.51 -6.88 -13.86
CA VAL A 162 16.98 -7.76 -14.93
C VAL A 162 16.73 -9.19 -14.51
N TYR A 163 16.06 -9.99 -15.35
CA TYR A 163 15.77 -11.38 -15.05
C TYR A 163 16.33 -12.32 -16.11
N MET A 164 16.73 -13.51 -15.69
CA MET A 164 17.28 -14.55 -16.55
C MET A 164 16.64 -15.90 -16.24
N LYS A 165 16.54 -16.76 -17.26
CA LYS A 165 16.05 -18.13 -17.08
C LYS A 165 17.20 -19.01 -16.61
N PHE A 166 17.02 -19.69 -15.48
CA PHE A 166 17.97 -20.68 -15.00
C PHE A 166 17.58 -22.08 -15.51
N PRO A 167 18.39 -22.73 -16.37
CA PRO A 167 17.99 -23.96 -17.05
C PRO A 167 17.72 -25.14 -16.09
N GLU A 168 18.54 -25.29 -15.05
CA GLU A 168 18.52 -26.44 -14.14
C GLU A 168 17.23 -26.54 -13.31
N SER A 169 16.73 -25.40 -12.83
CA SER A 169 15.54 -25.33 -11.97
C SER A 169 14.28 -24.90 -12.73
N ASN A 170 14.40 -24.54 -14.01
CA ASN A 170 13.34 -23.92 -14.80
C ASN A 170 12.66 -22.74 -14.07
N THR A 171 13.44 -21.94 -13.35
CA THR A 171 12.98 -20.77 -12.59
C THR A 171 13.65 -19.49 -13.08
N LEU A 172 13.04 -18.34 -12.77
CA LEU A 172 13.64 -17.04 -13.06
C LEU A 172 14.51 -16.55 -11.90
N GLN A 173 15.71 -16.07 -12.24
CA GLN A 173 16.61 -15.42 -11.29
C GLN A 173 16.75 -13.94 -11.63
N SER A 174 16.95 -13.12 -10.60
CA SER A 174 17.29 -11.71 -10.77
C SER A 174 18.79 -11.60 -11.01
N TYR A 175 19.18 -10.93 -12.09
CA TYR A 175 20.57 -10.62 -12.38
C TYR A 175 20.97 -9.29 -11.76
N ASP A 176 21.97 -9.32 -10.88
CA ASP A 176 22.56 -8.12 -10.28
C ASP A 176 24.08 -8.18 -10.53
N ARG A 177 24.63 -7.23 -11.30
CA ARG A 177 26.05 -7.23 -11.65
C ARG A 177 26.94 -7.02 -10.41
N ASN A 178 26.39 -6.49 -9.31
CA ASN A 178 27.11 -6.41 -8.03
C ASN A 178 27.44 -7.80 -7.45
N MET A 179 26.82 -8.87 -7.96
CA MET A 179 27.38 -10.22 -7.85
C MET A 179 28.46 -10.40 -8.92
N ASN A 180 29.68 -9.91 -8.66
CA ASN A 180 30.83 -10.13 -9.52
C ASN A 180 31.03 -11.63 -9.80
N PRO A 181 30.86 -12.12 -11.05
CA PRO A 181 31.34 -13.44 -11.44
C PRO A 181 32.85 -13.42 -11.75
N SER A 182 33.47 -12.25 -11.69
CA SER A 182 34.81 -11.95 -12.25
C SER A 182 35.97 -12.16 -11.27
N LYS A 183 35.75 -12.87 -10.16
CA LYS A 183 36.83 -13.60 -9.47
C LYS A 183 36.51 -15.09 -9.55
N ARG A 184 36.60 -15.66 -10.75
CA ARG A 184 36.96 -17.07 -10.85
C ARG A 184 38.48 -17.10 -10.73
N ASP A 185 38.95 -17.03 -9.50
CA ASP A 185 40.29 -17.51 -9.20
C ASP A 185 40.26 -19.02 -9.51
N VAL A 186 41.12 -19.41 -10.45
CA VAL A 186 41.35 -20.78 -10.86
C VAL A 186 42.12 -21.44 -9.73
N ASP A 187 41.40 -21.92 -8.70
CA ASP A 187 41.81 -22.95 -7.72
C ASP A 187 41.01 -22.75 -6.42
N ASP A 188 39.90 -23.47 -6.23
CA ASP A 188 39.48 -24.09 -4.96
C ASP A 188 38.14 -24.81 -5.17
N GLU A 189 38.19 -26.12 -5.44
CA GLU A 189 37.02 -27.00 -5.63
C GLU A 189 36.26 -27.32 -4.32
N SER A 190 36.57 -26.69 -3.18
CA SER A 190 36.04 -27.15 -1.88
C SER A 190 35.28 -26.13 -1.03
N LYS A 191 34.96 -24.94 -1.56
CA LYS A 191 34.17 -23.92 -0.82
C LYS A 191 32.99 -23.35 -1.61
N PHE A 192 32.14 -24.20 -2.18
CA PHE A 192 30.85 -23.80 -2.73
C PHE A 192 29.81 -23.53 -1.60
N LYS A 193 29.99 -22.46 -0.83
CA LYS A 193 28.83 -21.73 -0.28
C LYS A 193 28.30 -20.87 -1.41
N SER A 194 27.27 -21.39 -2.09
CA SER A 194 26.61 -20.79 -3.25
C SER A 194 26.43 -19.27 -3.10
N PRO A 195 26.93 -18.44 -4.02
CA PRO A 195 26.68 -17.01 -3.96
C PRO A 195 25.16 -16.82 -4.14
N ASN A 196 24.53 -16.14 -3.18
CA ASN A 196 23.07 -16.02 -3.00
C ASN A 196 22.29 -15.81 -4.32
N LYS A 197 21.72 -16.88 -4.88
CA LYS A 197 20.86 -16.82 -6.08
C LYS A 197 19.52 -16.18 -5.70
N VAL A 198 19.40 -14.85 -5.84
CA VAL A 198 18.14 -14.13 -5.60
C VAL A 198 17.17 -14.44 -6.75
N THR A 199 15.99 -14.99 -6.44
CA THR A 199 14.98 -15.27 -7.46
C THR A 199 14.34 -13.98 -7.97
N PHE A 200 13.85 -13.99 -9.21
CA PHE A 200 13.09 -12.86 -9.76
C PHE A 200 11.90 -12.51 -8.85
N LYS A 201 11.15 -13.54 -8.44
CA LYS A 201 10.02 -13.43 -7.52
C LYS A 201 10.39 -12.73 -6.20
N SER A 202 11.51 -13.08 -5.57
CA SER A 202 11.90 -12.49 -4.29
C SER A 202 12.33 -11.03 -4.44
N ARG A 203 13.06 -10.69 -5.51
CA ARG A 203 13.43 -9.30 -5.82
C ARG A 203 12.20 -8.43 -6.07
N LEU A 204 11.28 -8.91 -6.90
CA LEU A 204 10.03 -8.19 -7.18
C LEU A 204 9.20 -7.97 -5.92
N LYS A 205 9.07 -9.01 -5.08
CA LYS A 205 8.38 -8.93 -3.78
C LYS A 205 9.01 -7.86 -2.88
N ALA A 206 10.34 -7.78 -2.83
CA ALA A 206 11.04 -6.77 -2.05
C ALA A 206 10.79 -5.36 -2.58
N SER A 207 10.84 -5.16 -3.91
CA SER A 207 10.58 -3.86 -4.54
C SER A 207 9.15 -3.37 -4.27
N LEU A 208 8.13 -4.20 -4.47
CA LEU A 208 6.73 -3.81 -4.22
C LEU A 208 6.46 -3.52 -2.74
N LYS A 209 7.04 -4.31 -1.82
CA LYS A 209 6.95 -4.04 -0.38
C LYS A 209 7.58 -2.71 0.01
N SER A 210 8.72 -2.37 -0.58
CA SER A 210 9.40 -1.09 -0.30
C SER A 210 8.51 0.09 -0.66
N VAL A 211 7.84 0.04 -1.83
CA VAL A 211 6.92 1.08 -2.28
C VAL A 211 5.73 1.23 -1.33
N GLN A 212 5.13 0.11 -0.88
CA GLN A 212 4.00 0.15 0.07
C GLN A 212 4.40 0.82 1.40
N ILE A 213 5.60 0.53 1.90
CA ILE A 213 6.13 1.12 3.13
C ILE A 213 6.38 2.61 2.94
N GLU A 214 7.00 3.01 1.83
CA GLU A 214 7.35 4.41 1.55
C GLU A 214 6.11 5.29 1.35
N ALA A 215 5.14 4.84 0.54
CA ALA A 215 3.90 5.55 0.30
C ALA A 215 3.11 5.78 1.60
N SER A 216 3.05 4.74 2.45
CA SER A 216 2.42 4.84 3.78
C SER A 216 3.19 5.77 4.71
N ALA A 217 4.53 5.70 4.72
CA ALA A 217 5.37 6.57 5.55
C ALA A 217 5.23 8.05 5.17
N HIS A 218 5.26 8.38 3.88
CA HIS A 218 5.10 9.75 3.40
C HIS A 218 3.71 10.31 3.75
N SER A 219 2.66 9.51 3.58
CA SER A 219 1.29 9.90 3.91
C SER A 219 1.12 10.21 5.41
N ARG A 220 1.69 9.37 6.28
CA ARG A 220 1.72 9.58 7.74
C ARG A 220 2.56 10.80 8.12
N GLU A 221 3.75 10.96 7.57
CA GLU A 221 4.63 12.11 7.89
C GLU A 221 3.96 13.43 7.50
N LYS A 222 3.33 13.49 6.32
CA LYS A 222 2.56 14.67 5.89
C LYS A 222 1.43 14.98 6.87
N PHE A 223 0.68 13.97 7.32
CA PHE A 223 -0.37 14.14 8.31
C PHE A 223 0.17 14.68 9.65
N LEU A 224 1.24 14.09 10.17
CA LEU A 224 1.87 14.52 11.43
C LEU A 224 2.52 15.91 11.34
N SER A 225 3.07 16.26 10.17
CA SER A 225 3.58 17.60 9.89
C SER A 225 2.46 18.64 9.91
N ASP A 226 1.32 18.34 9.27
CA ASP A 226 0.18 19.24 9.28
C ASP A 226 -0.48 19.35 10.68
N LEU A 227 -0.48 18.27 11.48
CA LEU A 227 -0.91 18.34 12.88
C LEU A 227 -0.01 19.23 13.74
N ARG A 228 1.31 19.25 13.48
CA ARG A 228 2.22 20.17 14.19
C ARG A 228 1.88 21.63 13.89
N LYS A 229 1.50 21.95 12.65
CA LYS A 229 1.04 23.30 12.26
C LYS A 229 -0.26 23.70 12.97
N ALA A 230 -1.12 22.75 13.34
CA ALA A 230 -2.33 23.07 14.10
C ALA A 230 -2.03 23.78 15.44
N ARG A 231 -0.85 23.54 16.03
CA ARG A 231 -0.41 24.20 17.27
C ARG A 231 0.01 25.65 17.08
N GLU A 232 0.20 26.09 15.84
CA GLU A 232 0.52 27.48 15.50
C GLU A 232 -0.75 28.34 15.42
N ILE A 233 -1.93 27.72 15.33
CA ILE A 233 -3.23 28.40 15.34
C ILE A 233 -3.52 28.86 16.78
N THR A 234 -3.77 30.14 16.95
CA THR A 234 -4.01 30.74 18.28
C THR A 234 -5.45 30.61 18.75
N ASP A 235 -6.41 30.62 17.82
CA ASP A 235 -7.83 30.48 18.14
C ASP A 235 -8.24 29.00 18.32
N VAL A 236 -8.89 28.71 19.44
CA VAL A 236 -9.26 27.33 19.82
C VAL A 236 -10.37 26.78 18.92
N ASN A 237 -11.31 27.62 18.46
CA ASN A 237 -12.41 27.16 17.60
C ASN A 237 -11.88 26.86 16.19
N GLU A 238 -11.05 27.75 15.65
CA GLU A 238 -10.38 27.55 14.36
C GLU A 238 -9.47 26.31 14.38
N THR A 239 -8.76 26.09 15.49
CA THR A 239 -7.95 24.89 15.68
C THR A 239 -8.81 23.63 15.66
N ASN A 240 -9.94 23.61 16.38
CA ASN A 240 -10.85 22.46 16.40
C ASN A 240 -11.45 22.19 15.01
N ASP A 241 -11.87 23.22 14.28
CA ASP A 241 -12.36 23.08 12.90
C ASP A 241 -11.27 22.50 11.97
N PHE A 242 -10.02 22.89 12.17
CA PHE A 242 -8.89 22.31 11.43
C PHE A 242 -8.65 20.85 11.81
N LEU A 243 -8.70 20.50 13.10
CA LEU A 243 -8.53 19.12 13.59
C LEU A 243 -9.65 18.20 13.07
N ASP A 244 -10.88 18.69 12.96
CA ASP A 244 -11.99 17.92 12.39
C ASP A 244 -11.79 17.67 10.89
N LYS A 245 -11.23 18.64 10.13
CA LYS A 245 -10.80 18.40 8.74
C LYS A 245 -9.65 17.40 8.66
N MET A 246 -8.71 17.44 9.61
CA MET A 246 -7.62 16.47 9.70
C MET A 246 -8.16 15.07 9.98
N ARG A 247 -9.15 14.92 10.85
CA ARG A 247 -9.80 13.64 11.16
C ARG A 247 -10.32 12.92 9.92
N CYS A 248 -10.93 13.62 8.96
CA CYS A 248 -11.37 13.01 7.70
C CYS A 248 -10.24 12.35 6.90
N ARG A 249 -8.97 12.77 7.09
CA ARG A 249 -7.82 12.14 6.42
C ARG A 249 -7.49 10.76 6.98
N LEU A 250 -7.98 10.42 8.17
CA LEU A 250 -7.85 9.08 8.76
C LEU A 250 -8.71 8.04 8.02
N ASP A 251 -9.64 8.45 7.15
CA ASP A 251 -10.33 7.54 6.23
C ASP A 251 -9.38 6.91 5.21
N ASN A 252 -8.19 7.51 5.00
CA ASN A 252 -7.13 6.90 4.21
C ASN A 252 -6.36 5.86 5.03
N PRO A 253 -6.38 4.56 4.66
CA PRO A 253 -5.66 3.51 5.37
C PRO A 253 -4.15 3.79 5.50
N ASP A 254 -3.53 4.42 4.49
CA ASP A 254 -2.11 4.74 4.51
C ASP A 254 -1.75 5.78 5.59
N VAL A 255 -2.74 6.51 6.11
CA VAL A 255 -2.60 7.47 7.22
C VAL A 255 -3.03 6.85 8.54
N LEU A 256 -3.98 5.92 8.54
CA LEU A 256 -4.59 5.35 9.74
C LEU A 256 -3.62 4.41 10.48
N SER A 257 -3.10 4.88 11.61
CA SER A 257 -2.14 4.15 12.44
C SER A 257 -2.28 4.54 13.91
N VAL A 258 -1.72 3.73 14.81
CA VAL A 258 -1.75 4.02 16.26
C VAL A 258 -1.16 5.39 16.55
N ASP A 259 -0.02 5.72 15.93
CA ASP A 259 0.67 7.00 16.13
C ASP A 259 -0.14 8.19 15.62
N THR A 260 -0.68 8.12 14.41
CA THR A 260 -1.48 9.23 13.84
C THR A 260 -2.78 9.47 14.62
N VAL A 261 -3.48 8.40 15.02
CA VAL A 261 -4.67 8.50 15.88
C VAL A 261 -4.31 9.07 17.24
N HIS A 262 -3.26 8.54 17.88
CA HIS A 262 -2.80 9.03 19.19
C HIS A 262 -2.42 10.52 19.12
N GLN A 263 -1.67 10.95 18.11
CA GLN A 263 -1.28 12.35 17.97
C GLN A 263 -2.46 13.28 17.70
N LEU A 264 -3.46 12.84 16.93
CA LEU A 264 -4.71 13.60 16.79
C LEU A 264 -5.45 13.72 18.13
N MET A 265 -5.51 12.65 18.93
CA MET A 265 -6.11 12.69 20.27
C MET A 265 -5.37 13.67 21.20
N ILE A 266 -4.03 13.72 21.14
CA ILE A 266 -3.24 14.70 21.87
C ILE A 266 -3.59 16.12 21.43
N SER A 267 -3.69 16.38 20.12
CA SER A 267 -4.08 17.71 19.62
C SER A 267 -5.49 18.11 20.08
N TYR A 268 -6.46 17.19 20.09
CA TYR A 268 -7.77 17.48 20.69
C TYR A 268 -7.69 17.76 22.19
N ARG A 269 -6.85 17.00 22.92
CA ARG A 269 -6.66 17.16 24.36
C ARG A 269 -6.05 18.51 24.73
N ASP A 270 -5.06 18.98 23.96
CA ASP A 270 -4.43 20.30 24.16
C ASP A 270 -5.46 21.43 24.02
N ASN A 271 -6.48 21.23 23.19
CA ASN A 271 -7.62 22.13 22.99
C ASN A 271 -8.82 21.82 23.91
N GLN A 272 -8.68 20.90 24.86
CA GLN A 272 -9.74 20.41 25.76
C GLN A 272 -11.01 19.91 25.04
N ASN A 273 -10.88 19.50 23.78
CA ASN A 273 -11.99 18.96 22.99
C ASN A 273 -12.19 17.46 23.27
N TYR A 274 -12.68 17.15 24.48
CA TYR A 274 -12.92 15.78 24.92
C TYR A 274 -14.01 15.06 24.12
N ASN A 275 -14.98 15.80 23.56
CA ASN A 275 -16.00 15.21 22.67
C ASN A 275 -15.38 14.71 21.36
N GLY A 276 -14.43 15.47 20.79
CA GLY A 276 -13.67 15.06 19.60
C GLY A 276 -12.90 13.76 19.85
N MET A 277 -12.20 13.66 20.98
CA MET A 277 -11.47 12.44 21.37
C MET A 277 -12.38 11.21 21.50
N ILE A 278 -13.50 11.35 22.20
CA ILE A 278 -14.45 10.25 22.46
C ILE A 278 -15.09 9.80 21.16
N SER A 279 -15.61 10.74 20.37
CA SER A 279 -16.25 10.42 19.10
C SER A 279 -15.28 9.76 18.11
N LEU A 280 -14.00 10.15 18.11
CA LEU A 280 -12.98 9.51 17.27
C LEU A 280 -12.84 8.02 17.59
N VAL A 281 -12.71 7.66 18.86
CA VAL A 281 -12.58 6.25 19.28
C VAL A 281 -13.89 5.48 19.03
N GLU A 282 -15.04 6.11 19.26
CA GLU A 282 -16.35 5.51 18.98
C GLU A 282 -16.61 5.30 17.47
N ASP A 283 -16.05 6.13 16.60
CA ASP A 283 -16.11 5.91 15.15
C ASP A 283 -15.17 4.79 14.72
N LEU A 284 -13.94 4.78 15.23
CA LEU A 284 -12.97 3.72 14.93
C LEU A 284 -13.43 2.35 15.41
N SER A 285 -14.24 2.26 16.48
CA SER A 285 -14.81 0.99 16.95
C SER A 285 -15.93 0.45 16.07
N ARG A 286 -16.51 1.27 15.17
CA ARG A 286 -17.48 0.82 14.17
C ARG A 286 -16.81 0.11 12.99
N ILE A 287 -15.50 0.26 12.82
CA ILE A 287 -14.73 -0.39 11.75
C ILE A 287 -14.48 -1.84 12.17
N GLU A 288 -14.85 -2.78 11.30
CA GLU A 288 -14.62 -4.21 11.50
C GLU A 288 -13.11 -4.51 11.64
N ASP A 289 -12.75 -5.38 12.59
CA ASP A 289 -11.37 -5.78 12.90
C ASP A 289 -10.40 -4.62 13.25
N CYS A 290 -10.91 -3.48 13.71
CA CYS A 290 -10.08 -2.34 14.14
C CYS A 290 -9.35 -2.59 15.47
N THR A 291 -8.10 -3.05 15.39
CA THR A 291 -7.27 -3.30 16.58
C THR A 291 -6.57 -2.06 17.14
N LEU A 292 -6.70 -0.90 16.48
CA LEU A 292 -6.01 0.34 16.91
C LEU A 292 -6.52 0.80 18.29
N ILE A 293 -7.84 0.73 18.48
CA ILE A 293 -8.50 1.13 19.73
C ILE A 293 -8.18 0.20 20.91
N ASP A 294 -7.64 -1.00 20.65
CA ASP A 294 -7.22 -1.95 21.69
C ASP A 294 -5.84 -1.59 22.28
N THR A 295 -5.10 -0.68 21.65
CA THR A 295 -3.79 -0.26 22.16
C THR A 295 -3.93 0.52 23.46
N GLN A 296 -3.05 0.25 24.42
CA GLN A 296 -3.09 0.87 25.75
C GLN A 296 -3.09 2.39 25.69
N VAL A 297 -2.31 2.99 24.78
CA VAL A 297 -2.22 4.45 24.63
C VAL A 297 -3.54 5.08 24.17
N ILE A 298 -4.26 4.44 23.23
CA ILE A 298 -5.55 4.95 22.76
C ILE A 298 -6.63 4.74 23.84
N ARG A 299 -6.67 3.56 24.46
CA ARG A 299 -7.62 3.27 25.57
C ARG A 299 -7.44 4.24 26.74
N TYR A 300 -6.19 4.57 27.09
CA TYR A 300 -5.89 5.55 28.14
C TYR A 300 -6.42 6.94 27.79
N GLN A 301 -6.12 7.46 26.59
CA GLN A 301 -6.61 8.78 26.17
C GLN A 301 -8.14 8.83 26.10
N TYR A 302 -8.78 7.72 25.71
CA TYR A 302 -10.22 7.59 25.71
C TYR A 302 -10.82 7.65 27.13
N ALA A 303 -10.28 6.87 28.06
CA ALA A 303 -10.70 6.88 29.46
C ALA A 303 -10.48 8.27 30.10
N PHE A 304 -9.36 8.91 29.78
CA PHE A 304 -9.05 10.27 30.25
C PHE A 304 -10.08 11.28 29.74
N ALA A 305 -10.42 11.24 28.44
CA ALA A 305 -11.42 12.13 27.86
C ALA A 305 -12.80 11.95 28.50
N LEU A 306 -13.23 10.70 28.77
CA LEU A 306 -14.47 10.39 29.49
C LEU A 306 -14.45 10.99 30.91
N ALA A 307 -13.38 10.77 31.67
CA ALA A 307 -13.24 11.29 33.03
C ALA A 307 -13.29 12.83 33.08
N ARG A 308 -12.69 13.51 32.09
CA ARG A 308 -12.69 14.97 31.99
C ARG A 308 -14.02 15.54 31.50
N ARG A 309 -14.71 14.86 30.57
CA ARG A 309 -16.02 15.26 30.06
C ARG A 309 -17.11 15.13 31.15
N ASN A 310 -17.04 14.06 31.94
CA ASN A 310 -17.88 13.83 33.12
C ASN A 310 -19.40 13.98 32.88
N LYS A 311 -19.91 13.50 31.74
CA LYS A 311 -21.36 13.34 31.52
C LYS A 311 -21.87 12.06 32.20
N GLU A 312 -23.19 11.92 32.27
CA GLU A 312 -23.83 10.72 32.82
C GLU A 312 -23.29 9.45 32.13
N GLY A 313 -22.88 8.45 32.93
CA GLY A 313 -22.27 7.20 32.46
C GLY A 313 -20.79 7.28 32.07
N ASP A 314 -20.20 8.47 31.92
CA ASP A 314 -18.78 8.60 31.51
C ASP A 314 -17.82 8.06 32.55
N ARG A 315 -18.09 8.32 33.83
CA ARG A 315 -17.23 7.91 34.93
C ARG A 315 -17.14 6.39 35.04
N GLU A 316 -18.27 5.71 34.91
CA GLU A 316 -18.34 4.24 34.92
C GLU A 316 -17.63 3.63 33.72
N ARG A 317 -17.83 4.20 32.52
CA ARG A 317 -17.13 3.76 31.30
C ARG A 317 -15.62 4.00 31.37
N SER A 318 -15.21 5.14 31.92
CA SER A 318 -13.80 5.48 32.14
C SER A 318 -13.14 4.46 33.07
N LEU A 319 -13.73 4.22 34.24
CA LEU A 319 -13.25 3.23 35.20
C LEU A 319 -13.18 1.82 34.59
N ALA A 320 -14.24 1.38 33.90
CA ALA A 320 -14.27 0.08 33.24
C ALA A 320 -13.15 -0.05 32.20
N THR A 321 -12.88 1.02 31.43
CA THR A 321 -11.78 1.05 30.45
C THR A 321 -10.42 0.93 31.14
N VAL A 322 -10.19 1.70 32.22
CA VAL A 322 -8.92 1.67 32.97
C VAL A 322 -8.67 0.29 33.60
N LEU A 323 -9.68 -0.29 34.24
CA LEU A 323 -9.59 -1.64 34.82
C LEU A 323 -9.28 -2.67 33.73
N ASN A 324 -9.95 -2.58 32.57
CA ASN A 324 -9.68 -3.46 31.45
C ASN A 324 -8.23 -3.32 30.92
N ILE A 325 -7.66 -2.11 30.90
CA ILE A 325 -6.23 -1.93 30.59
C ILE A 325 -5.37 -2.70 31.59
N ILE A 326 -5.57 -2.46 32.90
CA ILE A 326 -4.81 -3.06 33.99
C ILE A 326 -4.88 -4.60 33.95
N GLU A 327 -6.06 -5.16 33.70
CA GLU A 327 -6.27 -6.61 33.59
C GLU A 327 -5.67 -7.20 32.32
N SER A 328 -5.76 -6.49 31.19
CA SER A 328 -5.26 -6.98 29.90
C SER A 328 -3.74 -6.92 29.75
N THR A 329 -3.06 -6.06 30.53
CA THR A 329 -1.61 -5.93 30.47
C THR A 329 -0.96 -6.99 31.36
N ALA A 330 -0.45 -8.05 30.74
CA ALA A 330 0.19 -9.18 31.42
C ALA A 330 1.46 -8.77 32.20
N ASP A 331 2.23 -7.83 31.64
CA ASP A 331 3.41 -7.28 32.28
C ASP A 331 3.07 -6.00 33.05
N LYS A 332 2.94 -6.12 34.37
CA LYS A 332 2.60 -4.98 35.24
C LYS A 332 3.69 -3.91 35.26
N GLU A 333 4.94 -4.21 34.87
CA GLU A 333 6.00 -3.21 34.74
C GLU A 333 5.85 -2.35 33.47
N ALA A 334 5.12 -2.85 32.47
CA ALA A 334 4.78 -2.11 31.24
C ALA A 334 3.54 -1.21 31.38
N LEU A 335 2.83 -1.27 32.52
CA LEU A 335 1.72 -0.37 32.80
C LEU A 335 2.23 1.04 33.09
N SER A 336 1.70 2.02 32.37
CA SER A 336 2.03 3.42 32.65
C SER A 336 1.48 3.81 34.03
N PRO A 337 2.27 4.47 34.90
CA PRO A 337 1.79 5.00 36.18
C PRO A 337 0.56 5.90 36.03
N ASP A 338 0.45 6.61 34.90
CA ASP A 338 -0.70 7.47 34.60
C ASP A 338 -2.02 6.71 34.52
N VAL A 339 -1.99 5.45 34.06
CA VAL A 339 -3.19 4.59 33.99
C VAL A 339 -3.68 4.28 35.40
N ILE A 340 -2.77 4.01 36.33
CA ILE A 340 -3.10 3.72 37.73
C ILE A 340 -3.60 4.99 38.42
N CYS A 341 -2.99 6.14 38.14
CA CYS A 341 -3.41 7.43 38.71
C CYS A 341 -4.78 7.92 38.20
N LEU A 342 -5.23 7.43 37.04
CA LEU A 342 -6.54 7.77 36.47
C LEU A 342 -7.69 6.92 37.03
N ALA A 343 -7.37 5.76 37.62
CA ALA A 343 -8.34 4.78 38.14
C ALA A 343 -9.18 5.29 39.31
#